data_AF-A0A180FDM9-F1
#
_entry.id   AF-A0A180FDM9-F1
#
_cell.length_a   1.000
_cell.length_b   1.000
_cell.length_c   1.000
_cell.angle_alpha   90.00
_cell.angle_beta   90.00
_cell.angle_gamma   90.00
#
_symmetry.space_group_name_H-M   'P 1'
#
loop_
_entity.id
_entity.type
_entity.pdbx_description
1 polymer ?
#
loop_
_entity_poly.entity_id
_entity_poly.type
_entity_poly.pdbx_seq_one_letter_code
_entity_poly.pdbx_strand_id
1 'polypeptide(L)' 'MGVGEHLVPDECTKHSLVTKSSFTIEFDRNVWGMTHTAYFRWYSAKGEAGPWSPPCFFVPM' A
#
# COMPACT_ATOMS: atom_id res chain seq x y z
N MET A 1 -11.88 -12.85 9.54
CA MET A 1 -10.49 -12.98 9.05
C MET A 1 -10.46 -12.37 7.66
N GLY A 2 -9.90 -11.17 7.55
CA GLY A 2 -9.88 -10.41 6.30
C GLY A 2 -8.74 -10.85 5.40
N VAL A 3 -8.96 -10.84 4.08
CA VAL A 3 -7.89 -11.00 3.09
C VAL A 3 -6.88 -9.87 3.31
N GLY A 4 -5.64 -10.23 3.70
CA GLY A 4 -4.54 -9.26 3.87
C GLY A 4 -3.99 -9.11 5.29
N GLU A 5 -4.59 -9.71 6.31
CA GLU A 5 -4.16 -9.50 7.71
C GLU A 5 -2.80 -10.13 8.07
N HIS A 6 -2.21 -10.96 7.21
CA HIS A 6 -1.01 -11.76 7.52
C HIS A 6 -0.03 -11.93 6.35
N LEU A 7 -0.08 -11.07 5.33
CA LEU A 7 0.83 -11.20 4.18
C LEU A 7 2.24 -10.79 4.57
N VAL A 8 3.23 -11.66 4.30
CA VAL A 8 4.64 -11.30 4.45
C VAL A 8 5.04 -10.31 3.34
N PRO A 9 6.08 -9.47 3.52
CA PRO A 9 6.45 -8.46 2.53
C PRO A 9 6.66 -8.99 1.10
N ASP A 10 7.08 -10.25 0.94
CA ASP A 10 7.26 -10.92 -0.34
C ASP A 10 5.95 -11.38 -1.00
N GLU A 11 4.86 -11.48 -0.23
CA GLU A 11 3.51 -11.84 -0.72
C GLU A 11 2.72 -10.61 -1.19
N CYS A 12 3.21 -9.40 -0.90
CA CYS A 12 2.74 -8.14 -1.51
C CYS A 12 3.24 -8.06 -2.97
N THR A 13 2.64 -8.88 -3.84
CA THR A 13 3.14 -9.11 -5.20
C THR A 13 2.99 -7.92 -6.16
N LYS A 14 2.28 -6.84 -5.80
CA LYS A 14 2.26 -5.56 -6.56
C LYS A 14 2.05 -4.34 -5.64
N HIS A 15 2.64 -3.20 -6.02
CA HIS A 15 2.40 -1.82 -5.52
C HIS A 15 3.29 -1.23 -4.41
N SER A 16 4.55 -1.64 -4.25
CA SER A 16 5.51 -0.84 -3.48
C SER A 16 5.99 0.37 -4.31
N LEU A 17 5.36 1.53 -4.12
CA LEU A 17 5.83 2.78 -4.71
C LEU A 17 6.73 3.52 -3.70
N VAL A 18 8.01 3.68 -4.03
CA VAL A 18 8.92 4.57 -3.29
C VAL A 18 8.96 5.91 -3.99
N THR A 19 8.39 6.94 -3.37
CA THR A 19 8.33 8.30 -3.94
C THR A 19 8.75 9.34 -2.91
N LYS A 20 9.36 10.42 -3.39
CA LYS A 20 9.72 11.61 -2.60
C LYS A 20 8.67 12.73 -2.71
N SER A 21 7.58 12.50 -3.45
CA SER A 21 6.58 13.51 -3.79
C SER A 21 5.20 12.86 -3.92
N SER A 22 4.16 13.69 -4.01
CA SER A 22 2.79 13.24 -4.30
C SER A 22 2.75 12.36 -5.54
N PHE A 23 1.89 11.35 -5.51
CA PHE A 23 1.73 10.37 -6.58
C PHE A 23 0.25 10.04 -6.78
N THR A 24 -0.08 9.50 -7.95
CA THR A 24 -1.41 8.98 -8.27
C THR A 24 -1.26 7.52 -8.67
N ILE A 25 -2.10 6.65 -8.13
CA ILE A 25 -2.21 5.25 -8.54
C ILE A 25 -3.52 5.11 -9.32
N GLU A 26 -3.43 4.59 -10.54
CA GLU A 26 -4.59 4.17 -11.31
C GLU A 26 -4.93 2.72 -10.95
N PHE A 27 -6.17 2.51 -10.51
CA PHE A 27 -6.69 1.18 -10.22
C PHE A 27 -7.38 0.59 -11.45
N ASP A 28 -7.21 -0.71 -11.67
CA ASP A 28 -7.99 -1.44 -12.68
C ASP A 28 -9.49 -1.34 -12.34
N ARG A 29 -10.32 -1.16 -13.37
CA ARG A 29 -11.77 -1.04 -13.22
C ARG A 29 -12.40 -2.25 -12.53
N ASN A 30 -11.78 -3.42 -12.62
CA ASN A 30 -12.28 -4.65 -11.98
C ASN A 30 -12.26 -4.60 -10.44
N VAL A 31 -11.47 -3.70 -9.83
CA VAL A 31 -11.39 -3.52 -8.37
C VAL A 31 -12.10 -2.26 -7.88
N TRP A 32 -12.70 -1.48 -8.79
CA TRP A 32 -13.48 -0.31 -8.40
C TRP A 32 -14.70 -0.71 -7.56
N GLY A 33 -15.03 0.13 -6.58
CA GLY A 33 -16.12 -0.16 -5.64
C GLY A 33 -15.80 -1.20 -4.56
N MET A 34 -14.60 -1.79 -4.57
CA MET A 34 -14.12 -2.65 -3.49
C MET A 34 -13.33 -1.83 -2.46
N THR A 35 -13.46 -2.18 -1.18
CA THR A 35 -12.60 -1.59 -0.13
C THR A 35 -11.16 -2.04 -0.31
N HIS A 36 -10.24 -1.09 -0.26
CA HIS A 36 -8.81 -1.30 -0.32
C HIS A 36 -8.16 -0.87 0.99
N THR A 37 -7.02 -1.49 1.27
CA THR A 37 -6.19 -1.16 2.44
C THR A 37 -4.81 -0.77 1.94
N ALA A 38 -4.37 0.43 2.30
CA ALA A 38 -3.02 0.93 2.05
C ALA A 38 -2.24 1.07 3.37
N TYR A 39 -0.94 0.79 3.29
CA TYR A 39 0.03 1.01 4.35
C TYR A 39 1.18 1.84 3.80
N PHE A 40 1.67 2.78 4.59
CA PHE A 40 2.77 3.67 4.20
C PHE A 40 3.94 3.48 5.16
N ARG A 41 5.17 3.56 4.66
CA ARG A 41 6.37 3.67 5.50
C ARG A 41 7.37 4.60 4.84
N TRP A 42 8.20 5.24 5.64
CA TRP A 42 9.33 6.03 5.14
C TRP A 42 10.55 5.15 4.92
N TYR A 43 11.47 5.61 4.07
CA TYR A 43 12.81 5.03 3.93
C TYR A 43 13.86 6.07 4.30
N SER A 44 14.89 5.65 5.04
CA SER A 44 16.02 6.50 5.38
C SER A 44 16.87 6.81 4.14
N ALA A 45 17.74 7.81 4.22
CA ALA A 45 18.72 8.08 3.17
C ALA A 45 19.69 6.90 2.93
N LYS A 46 19.80 5.97 3.89
CA LYS A 46 20.57 4.73 3.80
C LYS A 46 19.76 3.55 3.26
N GLY A 47 18.50 3.75 2.90
CA GLY A 47 17.60 2.70 2.40
C GLY A 47 16.93 1.87 3.48
N GLU A 48 17.03 2.26 4.76
CA GLU A 48 16.39 1.52 5.86
C GLU A 48 14.90 1.84 5.92
N ALA A 49 14.07 0.81 6.04
CA ALA A 49 12.63 0.96 6.18
C ALA A 49 12.24 1.37 7.61
N GLY A 50 11.45 2.44 7.73
CA GLY A 50 10.77 2.80 8.96
C GLY A 50 9.58 1.88 9.28
N PRO A 51 8.92 2.09 10.43
CA PRO A 51 7.70 1.36 10.77
C PRO A 51 6.58 1.66 9.77
N TRP A 52 5.68 0.70 9.60
CA TRP A 52 4.43 0.89 8.83
C TRP A 52 3.46 1.81 9.57
N SER A 53 2.71 2.60 8.80
CA SER A 53 1.58 3.37 9.29
C SER A 53 0.43 2.44 9.73
N PRO A 54 -0.54 2.95 10.51
CA PRO A 54 -1.84 2.31 10.61
C PRO A 54 -2.47 2.07 9.22
N PRO A 55 -3.37 1.07 9.09
CA PRO A 55 -4.06 0.82 7.83
C PRO A 55 -4.93 2.02 7.41
N CYS A 56 -4.84 2.41 6.15
CA CYS A 56 -5.72 3.39 5.53
C CYS A 56 -6.70 2.66 4.62
N PHE A 57 -7.99 2.78 4.92
CA PHE A 57 -9.05 2.16 4.13
C PHE A 57 -9.67 3.18 3.17
N PHE A 58 -9.84 2.80 1.92
CA PHE A 58 -10.47 3.64 0.90
C PHE A 58 -11.18 2.78 -0.15
N VAL A 59 -12.12 3.38 -0.87
CA VAL A 59 -12.77 2.77 -2.04
C VAL A 59 -12.42 3.65 -3.23
N PRO A 60 -11.69 3.15 -4.26
CA PRO A 60 -11.47 3.90 -5.47
C PRO A 60 -12.80 4.04 -6.24
N MET A 61 -13.12 5.28 -6.63
CA MET A 61 -14.30 5.67 -7.39
C MET A 61 -13.90 6.33 -8.71
#